data_AF-A0A0F9LGA0-F1
#
_entry.id   AF-A0A0F9LGA0-F1
#
_cell.length_a   1.000
_cell.length_b   1.000
_cell.length_c   1.000
_cell.angle_alpha   90.00
_cell.angle_beta   90.00
_cell.angle_gamma   90.00
#
_symmetry.space_group_name_H-M   'P 1'
#
loop_
_entity.id
_entity.type
_entity.pdbx_description
1 polymer ?
#
loop_
_entity_poly.entity_id
_entity_poly.type
_entity_poly.pdbx_seq_one_letter_code
_entity_poly.pdbx_strand_id
1 'polypeptide(L)'
;MLFQTDITIPANTAKTSPATVRLGISKGVITKFMVRPRAGHASLAHCVIKYHEHIIAPTTEGMSLSGDAFPIDWEDHIEVLQQPLELKIYGWNEDDTFPHTFTIYVVILPKAALLVFAITAALGGLFGRLLPKRVSTGGGTGG
;
A
#
# COMPACT_ATOMS: atom_id res chain seq x y z
N MET A 1 -3.00 0.69 12.66
CA MET A 1 -4.37 0.17 12.56
C MET A 1 -4.53 -0.51 11.21
N LEU A 2 -5.21 -1.65 11.15
CA LEU A 2 -5.46 -2.40 9.92
C LEU A 2 -6.94 -2.26 9.56
N PHE A 3 -7.22 -1.87 8.31
CA PHE A 3 -8.56 -1.76 7.74
C PHE A 3 -8.69 -2.75 6.59
N GLN A 4 -9.90 -3.27 6.37
CA GLN A 4 -10.16 -4.21 5.27
C GLN A 4 -11.55 -4.02 4.66
N THR A 5 -11.67 -4.31 3.37
CA THR A 5 -12.96 -4.50 2.69
C THR A 5 -12.80 -5.48 1.54
N ASP A 6 -13.93 -6.08 1.14
CA ASP A 6 -14.04 -6.81 -0.11
C ASP A 6 -14.76 -5.95 -1.16
N ILE A 7 -14.41 -6.16 -2.43
CA ILE A 7 -15.21 -5.73 -3.58
C ILE A 7 -15.43 -6.93 -4.48
N THR A 8 -16.69 -7.34 -4.61
CA THR A 8 -17.11 -8.35 -5.60
C THR A 8 -17.62 -7.62 -6.84
N ILE A 9 -17.01 -7.94 -7.98
CA ILE A 9 -17.26 -7.33 -9.28
C ILE A 9 -17.99 -8.36 -10.14
N PRO A 10 -19.27 -8.13 -10.50
CA PRO A 10 -20.01 -9.04 -11.37
C PRO A 10 -19.30 -9.27 -12.71
N ALA A 11 -19.55 -10.41 -13.36
CA ALA A 11 -19.12 -10.64 -14.74
C ALA A 11 -19.63 -9.53 -15.68
N ASN A 12 -18.88 -9.22 -16.74
CA ASN A 12 -19.19 -8.18 -17.73
C ASN A 12 -19.40 -6.77 -17.13
N THR A 13 -18.75 -6.45 -16.01
CA THR A 13 -18.81 -5.09 -15.44
C THR A 13 -17.90 -4.17 -16.26
N ALA A 14 -18.48 -3.20 -16.98
CA ALA A 14 -17.71 -2.27 -17.82
C ALA A 14 -16.92 -1.25 -16.98
N LYS A 15 -15.72 -0.88 -17.45
CA LYS A 15 -14.88 0.17 -16.84
C LYS A 15 -15.58 1.54 -16.74
N THR A 16 -16.51 1.83 -17.65
CA THR A 16 -17.32 3.06 -17.66
C THR A 16 -18.47 3.03 -16.64
N SER A 17 -18.82 1.86 -16.12
CA SER A 17 -19.84 1.67 -15.08
C SER A 17 -19.34 0.69 -14.01
N PRO A 18 -18.27 1.04 -13.28
CA PRO A 18 -17.58 0.13 -12.38
C PRO A 18 -18.40 -0.16 -11.10
N ALA A 19 -18.23 -1.37 -10.57
CA ALA A 19 -18.63 -1.69 -9.20
C ALA A 19 -17.85 -0.80 -8.22
N THR A 20 -18.49 -0.37 -7.13
CA THR A 20 -17.87 0.56 -6.17
C THR A 20 -18.13 0.11 -4.73
N VAL A 21 -17.09 0.13 -3.91
CA VAL A 21 -17.16 -0.09 -2.46
C VAL A 21 -16.40 1.01 -1.73
N ARG A 22 -16.88 1.39 -0.54
CA ARG A 22 -16.24 2.39 0.32
C ARG A 22 -15.65 1.69 1.55
N LEU A 23 -14.38 1.95 1.81
CA LEU A 23 -13.68 1.52 3.03
C LEU A 23 -13.55 2.72 3.97
N GLY A 24 -14.33 2.71 5.05
CA GLY A 24 -14.16 3.69 6.13
C GLY A 24 -12.81 3.49 6.83
N ILE A 25 -12.05 4.56 6.98
CA ILE A 25 -10.72 4.55 7.58
C ILE A 25 -10.58 5.63 8.67
N SER A 26 -9.46 5.60 9.39
CA SER A 26 -9.11 6.62 10.39
C SER A 26 -8.16 7.66 9.82
N LYS A 27 -8.18 8.86 10.41
CA LYS A 27 -7.15 9.89 10.19
C LYS A 27 -5.75 9.36 10.52
N GLY A 28 -4.77 9.60 9.66
CA GLY A 28 -3.40 9.13 9.85
C GLY A 28 -2.58 9.16 8.56
N VAL A 29 -1.60 8.28 8.48
CA VAL A 29 -0.80 8.05 7.27
C VAL A 29 -0.93 6.59 6.89
N ILE A 30 -1.39 6.32 5.68
CA ILE A 30 -1.36 4.98 5.09
C ILE A 30 0.11 4.62 4.91
N THR A 31 0.51 3.45 5.41
CA THR A 31 1.89 2.95 5.33
C THR A 31 2.03 1.68 4.49
N LYS A 32 0.94 0.96 4.27
CA LYS A 32 0.96 -0.30 3.53
C LYS A 32 -0.39 -0.58 2.87
N PHE A 33 -0.33 -1.03 1.63
CA PHE A 33 -1.45 -1.63 0.92
C PHE A 33 -1.20 -3.11 0.71
N MET A 34 -2.27 -3.88 0.78
CA MET A 34 -2.26 -5.30 0.46
C MET A 34 -3.53 -5.61 -0.31
N VAL A 35 -3.39 -5.93 -1.60
CA VAL A 35 -4.50 -6.32 -2.46
C VAL A 35 -4.41 -7.80 -2.74
N ARG A 36 -5.50 -8.52 -2.51
CA ARG A 36 -5.63 -9.96 -2.69
C ARG A 36 -6.70 -10.23 -3.74
N PRO A 37 -6.33 -10.45 -5.00
CA PRO A 37 -7.26 -11.07 -5.93
C PRO A 37 -7.49 -12.53 -5.47
N ARG A 38 -8.73 -13.02 -5.59
CA ARG A 38 -9.00 -14.44 -5.32
C ARG A 38 -8.51 -15.29 -6.50
N ALA A 39 -8.24 -16.56 -6.24
CA ALA A 39 -7.87 -17.48 -7.32
C ALA A 39 -9.01 -17.62 -8.33
N GLY A 40 -8.66 -17.64 -9.62
CA GLY A 40 -9.61 -17.75 -10.74
C GLY A 40 -9.92 -16.44 -11.46
N HIS A 41 -9.30 -15.31 -11.07
CA HIS A 41 -9.45 -14.03 -11.77
C HIS A 41 -8.81 -14.03 -13.15
N ALA A 42 -7.72 -14.79 -13.35
CA ALA A 42 -6.95 -14.80 -14.60
C ALA A 42 -6.54 -13.40 -15.12
N SER A 43 -6.39 -12.43 -14.20
CA SER A 43 -6.15 -11.01 -14.49
C SER A 43 -7.24 -10.29 -15.32
N LEU A 44 -8.46 -10.85 -15.39
CA LEU A 44 -9.61 -10.26 -16.09
C LEU A 44 -10.41 -9.28 -15.23
N ALA A 45 -10.19 -9.32 -13.92
CA ALA A 45 -10.74 -8.34 -13.00
C ALA A 45 -9.71 -7.26 -12.67
N HIS A 46 -10.21 -6.04 -12.55
CA HIS A 46 -9.40 -4.86 -12.34
C HIS A 46 -9.96 -4.04 -11.18
N CYS A 47 -9.09 -3.38 -10.42
CA CYS A 47 -9.52 -2.36 -9.48
C CYS A 47 -8.56 -1.18 -9.40
N VAL A 48 -9.10 -0.04 -8.97
CA VAL A 48 -8.35 1.16 -8.59
C VAL A 48 -8.85 1.65 -7.24
N ILE A 49 -7.93 2.17 -6.43
CA ILE A 49 -8.22 2.73 -5.11
C ILE A 49 -8.07 4.24 -5.21
N LYS A 50 -9.12 4.94 -4.81
CA LYS A 50 -9.15 6.40 -4.74
C LYS A 50 -9.24 6.88 -3.31
N TYR A 51 -8.59 8.00 -3.06
CA TYR A 51 -8.86 8.84 -1.89
C TYR A 51 -9.42 10.17 -2.41
N HIS A 52 -10.61 10.52 -1.93
CA HIS A 52 -11.46 11.53 -2.57
C HIS A 52 -11.69 11.20 -4.05
N GLU A 53 -11.27 12.08 -4.96
CA GLU A 53 -11.41 11.89 -6.42
C GLU A 53 -10.09 11.51 -7.12
N HIS A 54 -9.00 11.37 -6.35
CA HIS A 54 -7.68 11.05 -6.87
C HIS A 54 -7.39 9.55 -6.77
N ILE A 55 -6.87 8.97 -7.85
CA ILE A 55 -6.34 7.60 -7.84
C ILE A 55 -5.04 7.63 -7.05
N ILE A 56 -5.00 6.82 -5.98
CA ILE A 56 -3.81 6.64 -5.16
C ILE A 56 -3.16 5.27 -5.38
N ALA A 57 -3.91 4.31 -5.93
CA ALA A 57 -3.38 3.02 -6.34
C ALA A 57 -4.10 2.47 -7.58
N PRO A 58 -3.36 2.09 -8.64
CA PRO A 58 -1.93 2.34 -8.84
C PRO A 58 -1.65 3.83 -9.11
N THR A 59 -0.43 4.29 -8.83
CA THR A 59 -0.04 5.70 -9.05
C THR A 59 0.17 6.05 -10.51
N THR A 60 0.48 5.06 -11.36
CA THR A 60 0.57 5.26 -12.81
C THR A 60 -0.80 5.54 -13.40
N GLU A 61 -0.94 6.70 -14.05
CA GLU A 61 -2.20 7.13 -14.65
C GLU A 61 -2.73 6.12 -15.69
N GLY A 62 -4.03 5.90 -15.70
CA GLY A 62 -4.71 4.98 -16.63
C GLY A 62 -4.57 3.50 -16.31
N MET A 63 -3.67 3.12 -15.39
CA MET A 63 -3.42 1.74 -15.01
C MET A 63 -4.41 1.25 -13.94
N SER A 64 -4.39 -0.06 -13.70
CA SER A 64 -5.24 -0.72 -12.70
C SER A 64 -4.50 -1.86 -12.02
N LEU A 65 -4.94 -2.21 -10.82
CA LEU A 65 -4.50 -3.43 -10.14
C LEU A 65 -5.28 -4.60 -10.73
N SER A 66 -4.57 -5.60 -11.24
CA SER A 66 -5.14 -6.84 -11.76
C SER A 66 -4.17 -7.97 -11.44
N GLY A 67 -4.69 -9.19 -11.37
CA GLY A 67 -3.92 -10.36 -11.01
C GLY A 67 -4.82 -11.57 -10.78
N ASP A 68 -4.25 -12.61 -10.19
CA ASP A 68 -4.92 -13.86 -9.85
C ASP A 68 -4.59 -14.26 -8.40
N ALA A 69 -4.09 -15.46 -8.14
CA ALA A 69 -3.86 -15.94 -6.77
C ALA A 69 -2.74 -15.21 -6.00
N PHE A 70 -1.91 -14.40 -6.66
CA PHE A 70 -0.76 -13.76 -6.03
C PHE A 70 -1.10 -12.43 -5.34
N PRO A 71 -0.60 -12.21 -4.11
CA PRO A 71 -0.78 -10.95 -3.40
C PRO A 71 -0.03 -9.80 -4.08
N ILE A 72 -0.66 -8.63 -4.12
CA ILE A 72 -0.05 -7.38 -4.57
C ILE A 72 0.15 -6.49 -3.35
N ASP A 73 1.39 -6.43 -2.87
CA ASP A 73 1.78 -5.73 -1.64
C ASP A 73 2.80 -4.64 -1.94
N TRP A 74 2.59 -3.47 -1.36
CA TRP A 74 3.57 -2.40 -1.39
C TRP A 74 3.42 -1.46 -0.19
N GLU A 75 4.48 -0.70 0.05
CA GLU A 75 4.52 0.35 1.05
C GLU A 75 4.40 1.71 0.37
N ASP A 76 3.64 2.60 0.98
CA ASP A 76 3.44 3.97 0.50
C ASP A 76 3.17 4.88 1.71
N HIS A 77 3.34 6.19 1.60
CA HIS A 77 3.19 7.15 2.69
C HIS A 77 2.17 8.24 2.33
N ILE A 78 0.89 7.89 2.44
CA ILE A 78 -0.20 8.78 2.02
C ILE A 78 -0.91 9.37 3.24
N GLU A 79 -0.95 10.70 3.33
CA GLU A 79 -1.63 11.38 4.43
C GLU A 79 -3.15 11.42 4.24
N VAL A 80 -3.89 10.89 5.22
CA VAL A 80 -5.36 10.96 5.30
C VAL A 80 -5.73 11.87 6.47
N LEU A 81 -5.99 13.14 6.17
CA LEU A 81 -6.20 14.18 7.19
C LEU A 81 -7.57 14.82 7.21
N GLN A 82 -8.26 14.78 6.07
CA GLN A 82 -9.47 15.53 5.81
C GLN A 82 -10.63 14.56 5.60
N GLN A 83 -11.84 15.04 5.87
CA GLN A 83 -13.04 14.28 5.57
C GLN A 83 -13.37 14.36 4.07
N PRO A 84 -14.02 13.33 3.50
CA PRO A 84 -14.43 12.08 4.15
C PRO A 84 -13.26 11.12 4.41
N LEU A 85 -13.25 10.48 5.59
CA LEU A 85 -12.23 9.49 5.96
C LEU A 85 -12.56 8.11 5.36
N GLU A 86 -12.49 8.03 4.04
CA GLU A 86 -12.80 6.81 3.30
C GLU A 86 -11.90 6.65 2.08
N LEU A 87 -11.66 5.39 1.71
CA LEU A 87 -11.14 5.04 0.39
C LEU A 87 -12.29 4.51 -0.46
N LYS A 88 -12.32 4.89 -1.73
CA LYS A 88 -13.27 4.38 -2.72
C LYS A 88 -12.55 3.38 -3.60
N ILE A 89 -13.02 2.14 -3.63
CA ILE A 89 -12.50 1.09 -4.49
C ILE A 89 -13.45 0.96 -5.67
N TYR A 90 -12.93 1.14 -6.88
CA TYR A 90 -13.68 0.96 -8.12
C TYR A 90 -13.15 -0.28 -8.82
N GLY A 91 -14.04 -1.14 -9.30
CA GLY A 91 -13.67 -2.37 -9.99
C GLY A 91 -14.49 -2.63 -11.25
N TRP A 92 -13.85 -3.23 -12.24
CA TRP A 92 -14.50 -3.71 -13.47
C TRP A 92 -13.97 -5.11 -13.80
N ASN A 93 -14.74 -5.84 -14.60
CA ASN A 93 -14.49 -7.25 -14.85
C ASN A 93 -14.77 -7.58 -16.31
N GLU A 94 -13.73 -8.02 -17.00
CA GLU A 94 -13.72 -8.41 -18.41
C GLU A 94 -14.06 -9.89 -18.59
N ASP A 95 -14.14 -10.66 -17.50
CA ASP A 95 -14.66 -12.03 -17.49
C ASP A 95 -16.16 -12.02 -17.80
N ASP A 96 -16.56 -12.85 -18.74
CA ASP A 96 -17.93 -12.97 -19.22
C ASP A 96 -18.79 -13.95 -18.41
N THR A 97 -18.15 -14.77 -17.58
CA THR A 97 -18.73 -15.94 -16.94
C THR A 97 -18.77 -15.79 -15.42
N PHE A 98 -17.67 -15.35 -14.79
CA PHE A 98 -17.52 -15.41 -13.34
C PHE A 98 -17.38 -14.03 -12.67
N PRO A 99 -18.03 -13.82 -11.51
CA PRO A 99 -17.77 -12.67 -10.68
C PRO A 99 -16.42 -12.82 -9.95
N HIS A 100 -15.68 -11.73 -9.85
CA HIS A 100 -14.34 -11.72 -9.24
C HIS A 100 -14.33 -10.86 -7.98
N THR A 101 -13.49 -11.21 -7.00
CA THR A 101 -13.44 -10.49 -5.72
C THR A 101 -12.03 -10.11 -5.35
N PHE A 102 -11.80 -8.83 -5.08
CA PHE A 102 -10.59 -8.38 -4.41
C PHE A 102 -10.87 -8.18 -2.92
N THR A 103 -9.97 -8.67 -2.08
CA THR A 103 -9.87 -8.25 -0.67
C THR A 103 -8.75 -7.24 -0.54
N ILE A 104 -9.08 -6.04 -0.05
CA ILE A 104 -8.14 -4.93 0.10
C ILE A 104 -7.92 -4.70 1.59
N TYR A 105 -6.65 -4.64 1.98
CA TYR A 105 -6.23 -4.21 3.30
C TYR A 105 -5.37 -2.97 3.23
N VAL A 106 -5.53 -2.10 4.22
CA VAL A 106 -4.76 -0.86 4.36
C VAL A 106 -4.29 -0.72 5.80
N VAL A 107 -3.00 -0.48 5.98
CA VAL A 107 -2.41 -0.15 7.28
C VAL A 107 -2.27 1.35 7.41
N ILE A 108 -2.82 1.92 8.47
CA ILE A 108 -2.72 3.34 8.79
C ILE A 108 -2.07 3.52 10.15
N LEU A 109 -1.03 4.36 10.22
CA LEU A 109 -0.41 4.79 11.45
C LEU A 109 -0.88 6.19 11.85
N PRO A 110 -1.16 6.45 13.15
CA PRO A 110 -1.33 7.80 13.64
C PRO A 110 -0.05 8.63 13.42
N LYS A 111 -0.17 9.92 13.07
CA LYS A 111 1.00 10.80 12.85
C LYS A 111 1.97 10.83 14.03
N ALA A 112 1.46 10.77 15.26
CA ALA A 112 2.28 10.74 16.47
C ALA A 112 3.25 9.54 16.49
N ALA A 113 2.85 8.39 15.95
CA ALA A 113 3.71 7.21 15.89
C ALA A 113 4.87 7.40 14.91
N LEU A 114 4.62 8.02 13.74
CA LEU A 114 5.67 8.30 12.75
C LEU A 114 6.76 9.23 13.30
N LEU A 115 6.39 10.20 14.13
CA LEU A 115 7.34 11.16 14.71
C LEU A 115 8.33 10.47 15.65
N VAL A 116 7.86 9.52 16.46
CA VAL A 116 8.72 8.71 17.34
C VAL A 116 9.69 7.88 16.52
N PHE A 117 9.22 7.20 15.46
CA PHE A 117 10.10 6.42 14.59
C PHE A 117 11.18 7.28 13.93
N ALA A 118 10.82 8.45 13.40
CA ALA A 118 11.77 9.36 12.76
C ALA A 118 12.88 9.82 13.74
N ILE A 119 12.51 10.17 14.97
CA ILE A 119 13.48 10.57 16.01
C ILE A 119 14.40 9.38 16.37
N THR A 120 13.83 8.19 16.59
CA THR A 120 14.64 7.00 16.94
C THR A 120 15.60 6.61 15.82
N ALA A 121 15.18 6.69 14.56
CA ALA A 121 16.04 6.40 13.41
C ALA A 121 17.20 7.41 13.31
N ALA A 122 16.94 8.70 13.53
CA ALA A 122 17.96 9.74 13.50
C ALA A 122 19.00 9.59 14.61
N LEU A 123 18.59 9.23 15.83
CA LEU A 123 19.51 9.02 16.96
C LEU A 123 20.39 7.78 16.78
N GLY A 124 19.84 6.69 16.23
CA GLY A 124 20.61 5.47 15.94
C GLY A 124 21.72 5.69 14.89
N GLY A 125 21.45 6.52 13.88
CA GLY A 125 22.45 6.89 12.86
C GLY A 125 23.59 7.76 13.40
N LEU A 126 23.35 8.55 14.44
CA LEU A 126 24.35 9.43 15.05
C LEU A 126 25.39 8.64 15.87
N PHE A 127 24.97 7.57 16.56
CA PHE A 127 25.89 6.73 17.34
C PHE A 127 26.88 5.92 16.47
N GLY A 128 26.49 5.52 15.26
CA GLY A 128 27.37 4.79 14.33
C GLY A 128 28.51 5.64 13.74
N ARG A 129 28.37 6.97 13.73
CA ARG A 129 29.40 7.91 13.22
C ARG A 129 30.40 8.37 14.28
N LEU A 130 30.14 8.12 15.56
CA LEU A 130 30.97 8.57 16.69
C LEU A 130 31.97 7.52 17.17
N LEU A 131 32.01 6.33 16.56
CA LEU A 131 33.03 5.34 16.87
C LEU A 131 34.26 5.55 15.98
N PRO A 132 35.41 5.97 16.55
CA PRO A 132 36.63 6.13 15.77
C PRO A 132 37.04 4.78 15.18
N LYS A 133 37.26 4.74 13.86
CA LYS A 133 37.95 3.62 13.21
C LYS A 133 39.32 3.48 13.89
N ARG A 134 39.53 2.39 14.63
CA ARG A 134 40.86 2.02 15.11
C ARG A 134 41.77 1.84 13.89
N VAL A 135 42.64 2.81 13.65
CA VAL A 135 43.78 2.63 12.74
C VAL A 135 44.70 1.60 13.39
N SER A 136 44.74 0.41 12.82
CA SER A 136 45.75 -0.60 13.14
C SER A 136 47.06 -0.16 12.50
N THR A 137 47.86 0.64 13.22
CA THR A 137 49.28 0.79 12.90
C THR A 137 49.96 -0.54 13.20
N GLY A 138 50.25 -1.30 12.15
CA GLY A 138 51.22 -2.40 12.20
C GLY A 138 52.57 -1.82 12.61
N GLY A 139 52.95 -2.04 13.86
CA GLY A 139 54.28 -1.76 14.39
C GLY A 139 55.30 -2.72 13.77
N GLY A 140 56.50 -2.18 13.53
CA GLY A 140 57.56 -2.88 12.83
C GLY A 140 58.14 -4.07 13.58
N THR A 141 58.82 -4.91 12.82
CA THR A 141 59.86 -5.80 13.31
C THR A 141 61.14 -5.48 12.55
N GLY A 142 62.08 -4.87 13.25
CA GLY A 142 63.50 -4.97 12.91
C GLY A 142 64.01 -6.37 13.25
N GLY A 143 65.04 -6.80 12.52
CA GLY A 143 65.68 -8.10 12.62
C GLY A 143 66.30 -8.48 11.29
#